data_AF-H2FV73-F1
#
_entry.id   AF-H2FV73-F1
#
_cell.length_a   1.000
_cell.length_b   1.000
_cell.length_c   1.000
_cell.angle_alpha   90.00
_cell.angle_beta   90.00
_cell.angle_gamma   90.00
#
_symmetry.space_group_name_H-M   'P 1'
#
loop_
_entity.id
_entity.type
_entity.pdbx_description
1 polymer ?
#
loop_
_entity_poly.entity_id
_entity_poly.type
_entity_poly.pdbx_seq_one_letter_code
_entity_poly.pdbx_strand_id
1 'polypeptide(L)'
;MEAQENKTTRKSCTPIKVYCLPEERAVIEENARRAGLSVSTYLREVGQGYQIQGVTDAEQVRELVRVNGDLGRLGGLLKLWLMNDAKVAGFGPNTILALLQRIETNQERMSHLMEFILRPRAES
;
A
#
# COMPACT_ATOMS: atom_id res chain seq x y z
N MET A 1 -1.15 -44.91 25.61
CA MET A 1 -0.37 -44.96 24.36
C MET A 1 -0.85 -43.78 23.55
N GLU A 2 -0.12 -42.67 23.61
CA GLU A 2 -0.54 -41.37 23.09
C GLU A 2 -0.63 -41.43 21.56
N ALA A 3 -1.80 -41.06 21.03
CA ALA A 3 -2.00 -40.90 19.60
C ALA A 3 -1.16 -39.70 19.14
N GLN A 4 -0.12 -39.94 18.36
CA GLN A 4 0.57 -38.89 17.63
C GLN A 4 -0.42 -38.29 16.62
N GLU A 5 -0.97 -37.12 16.95
CA GLU A 5 -1.70 -36.30 15.98
C GLU A 5 -0.78 -35.97 14.81
N ASN A 6 -1.02 -36.65 13.70
CA ASN A 6 -0.25 -36.49 12.47
C ASN A 6 -0.60 -35.12 11.87
N LYS A 7 0.21 -34.11 12.18
CA LYS A 7 -0.04 -32.71 11.80
C LYS A 7 -0.09 -32.60 10.28
N THR A 8 -1.29 -32.35 9.72
CA THR A 8 -1.50 -32.24 8.27
C THR A 8 -0.55 -31.19 7.69
N THR A 9 0.37 -31.61 6.82
CA THR A 9 1.31 -30.70 6.16
C THR A 9 0.84 -30.43 4.75
N ARG A 10 1.24 -29.27 4.19
CA ARG A 10 0.89 -28.91 2.80
C ARG A 10 1.38 -29.95 1.77
N LYS A 11 2.42 -30.71 2.10
CA LYS A 11 2.99 -31.76 1.24
C LYS A 11 2.14 -33.04 1.22
N SER A 12 1.25 -33.25 2.20
CA SER A 12 0.34 -34.40 2.27
C SER A 12 -1.04 -34.12 1.68
N CYS A 13 -1.29 -32.92 1.14
CA CYS A 13 -2.56 -32.54 0.52
C CYS A 13 -2.49 -32.64 -1.01
N THR A 14 -3.63 -32.90 -1.64
CA THR A 14 -3.75 -32.96 -3.10
C THR A 14 -3.39 -31.63 -3.75
N PRO A 15 -2.45 -31.60 -4.72
CA PRO A 15 -2.05 -30.36 -5.38
C PRO A 15 -3.14 -29.84 -6.33
N ILE A 16 -3.19 -28.52 -6.50
CA ILE A 16 -3.99 -27.88 -7.54
C ILE A 16 -3.22 -27.91 -8.86
N LYS A 17 -3.80 -28.51 -9.90
CA LYS A 17 -3.23 -28.53 -11.25
C LYS A 17 -3.77 -27.34 -12.04
N VAL A 18 -2.86 -26.50 -12.53
CA VAL A 18 -3.20 -25.36 -13.40
C VAL A 18 -2.69 -25.68 -14.79
N TYR A 19 -3.61 -25.92 -15.72
CA TYR A 19 -3.29 -26.07 -17.13
C TYR A 19 -3.10 -24.68 -17.73
N CYS A 20 -1.98 -24.47 -18.41
CA CYS A 20 -1.60 -23.19 -19.01
C CYS A 20 -0.84 -23.43 -20.30
N LEU A 21 -0.98 -22.50 -21.25
CA LEU A 21 -0.16 -22.40 -22.44
C LEU A 21 1.27 -21.93 -22.07
N PRO A 22 2.28 -22.16 -22.93
CA PRO A 22 3.66 -21.73 -22.66
C PRO A 22 3.78 -20.24 -22.38
N GLU A 23 3.01 -19.41 -23.10
CA GLU A 23 3.01 -17.96 -22.97
C GLU A 23 2.44 -17.54 -21.61
N GLU A 24 1.33 -18.14 -21.20
CA GLU A 24 0.68 -17.88 -19.91
C GLU A 24 1.59 -18.30 -18.74
N ARG A 25 2.27 -19.44 -18.90
CA ARG A 25 3.24 -19.92 -17.91
C ARG A 25 4.40 -18.94 -17.75
N ALA A 26 4.94 -18.41 -18.84
CA ALA A 26 6.03 -17.45 -18.80
C ALA A 26 5.62 -16.16 -18.05
N VAL A 27 4.38 -15.68 -18.27
CA VAL A 27 3.84 -14.53 -17.54
C VAL A 27 3.71 -14.81 -16.05
N ILE A 28 3.23 -16.00 -15.68
CA ILE A 28 3.12 -16.41 -14.26
C ILE A 28 4.49 -16.51 -13.60
N GLU A 29 5.49 -17.06 -14.30
CA GLU A 29 6.86 -17.19 -13.80
C GLU A 29 7.54 -15.82 -13.62
N GLU A 30 7.36 -14.89 -14.56
CA GLU A 30 7.80 -13.49 -14.44
C GLU A 30 7.17 -12.82 -13.22
N ASN A 31 5.86 -12.91 -13.07
CA ASN A 31 5.13 -12.29 -11.97
C ASN A 31 5.56 -12.87 -10.61
N ALA A 32 5.73 -14.19 -10.53
CA ALA A 32 6.24 -14.84 -9.33
C ALA A 32 7.66 -14.36 -8.98
N ARG A 33 8.54 -14.23 -9.98
CA ARG A 33 9.90 -13.72 -9.80
C ARG A 33 9.91 -12.28 -9.30
N ARG A 34 9.08 -11.41 -9.89
CA ARG A 34 8.92 -10.01 -9.45
C ARG A 34 8.40 -9.90 -8.02
N ALA A 35 7.56 -10.83 -7.59
CA ALA A 35 7.08 -10.94 -6.22
C ALA A 35 8.09 -11.60 -5.26
N GLY A 36 9.22 -12.12 -5.76
CA GLY A 36 10.20 -12.86 -4.94
C GLY A 36 9.67 -14.21 -4.43
N LEU A 37 8.64 -14.78 -5.06
CA LEU A 37 7.97 -16.00 -4.65
C LEU A 37 8.21 -17.14 -5.65
N SER A 38 8.09 -18.38 -5.17
CA SER A 38 7.95 -19.51 -6.07
C SER A 38 6.59 -19.46 -6.78
N VAL A 39 6.49 -19.99 -8.01
CA VAL A 39 5.25 -20.00 -8.80
C VAL A 39 4.06 -20.57 -8.03
N SER A 40 4.26 -21.68 -7.33
CA SER A 40 3.20 -22.34 -6.55
C SER A 40 2.78 -21.54 -5.32
N THR A 41 3.70 -20.80 -4.71
CA THR A 41 3.38 -19.90 -3.61
C THR A 41 2.64 -18.68 -4.14
N TYR A 42 3.13 -18.06 -5.21
CA TYR A 42 2.47 -16.95 -5.89
C TYR A 42 1.02 -17.27 -6.26
N LEU A 43 0.77 -18.36 -6.99
CA LEU A 43 -0.58 -18.76 -7.40
C LEU A 43 -1.49 -19.08 -6.20
N ARG A 44 -0.93 -19.64 -5.12
CA ARG A 44 -1.68 -19.94 -3.92
C ARG A 44 -2.10 -18.66 -3.18
N GLU A 45 -1.19 -17.71 -3.00
CA GLU A 45 -1.50 -16.45 -2.34
C GLU A 45 -2.54 -15.67 -3.18
N VAL A 46 -2.36 -15.61 -4.51
CA VAL A 46 -3.33 -15.00 -5.44
C VAL A 46 -4.70 -15.68 -5.34
N GLY A 47 -4.75 -17.01 -5.37
CA GLY A 47 -6.00 -17.78 -5.33
C GLY A 47 -6.70 -17.76 -3.96
N GLN A 48 -5.98 -17.46 -2.87
CA GLN A 48 -6.54 -17.33 -1.52
C GLN A 48 -7.03 -15.90 -1.20
N GLY A 49 -6.96 -14.99 -2.16
CA GLY A 49 -7.42 -13.60 -2.00
C GLY A 49 -6.33 -12.64 -1.50
N TYR A 50 -5.06 -13.06 -1.49
CA TYR A 50 -3.96 -12.14 -1.26
C TYR A 50 -3.80 -11.26 -2.52
N GLN A 51 -4.25 -10.01 -2.40
CA GLN A 51 -3.84 -8.95 -3.32
C GLN A 51 -2.32 -9.01 -3.43
N ILE A 52 -1.82 -9.18 -4.65
CA ILE A 52 -0.38 -9.19 -4.94
C ILE A 52 0.14 -7.80 -4.54
N GLN A 53 0.60 -7.67 -3.29
CA GLN A 53 1.42 -6.56 -2.85
C GLN A 53 2.79 -6.76 -3.49
N GLY A 54 2.86 -6.48 -4.79
CA GLY A 54 4.08 -6.48 -5.55
C GLY A 54 4.97 -5.34 -5.06
N VAL A 55 6.27 -5.48 -5.34
CA VAL A 55 7.36 -4.52 -5.04
C VAL A 55 7.14 -3.11 -5.66
N THR A 56 5.96 -2.86 -6.22
CA THR A 56 5.46 -1.59 -6.76
C THR A 56 4.63 -0.79 -5.74
N ASP A 57 4.62 -1.15 -4.45
CA ASP A 57 3.93 -0.38 -3.38
C ASP A 57 4.87 0.38 -2.45
N ALA A 58 6.14 -0.01 -2.33
CA ALA A 58 7.03 0.58 -1.32
C ALA A 58 7.35 2.06 -1.60
N GLU A 59 7.40 2.46 -2.87
CA GLU A 59 7.65 3.85 -3.27
C GLU A 59 6.41 4.72 -3.06
N GLN A 60 5.24 4.20 -3.41
CA GLN A 60 3.93 4.84 -3.31
C GLN A 60 3.51 4.97 -1.85
N VAL A 61 3.75 3.94 -1.04
CA VAL A 61 3.58 3.96 0.43
C VAL A 61 4.57 4.93 1.07
N ARG A 62 5.83 4.99 0.60
CA ARG A 62 6.81 5.96 1.13
C ARG A 62 6.40 7.39 0.82
N GLU A 63 5.92 7.67 -0.39
CA GLU A 63 5.38 8.99 -0.74
C GLU A 63 4.11 9.30 0.07
N LEU A 64 3.22 8.34 0.30
CA LEU A 64 2.06 8.52 1.17
C LEU A 64 2.45 8.88 2.61
N VAL A 65 3.45 8.19 3.18
CA VAL A 65 4.02 8.47 4.51
C VAL A 65 4.62 9.88 4.57
N ARG A 66 5.29 10.31 3.50
CA ARG A 66 5.91 11.65 3.41
C ARG A 66 4.84 12.75 3.42
N VAL A 67 3.81 12.64 2.56
CA VAL A 67 2.73 13.62 2.49
C VAL A 67 1.94 13.69 3.80
N ASN A 68 1.71 12.56 4.46
CA ASN A 68 1.07 12.51 5.78
C ASN A 68 1.90 13.26 6.85
N GLY A 69 3.23 13.11 6.82
CA GLY A 69 4.14 13.85 7.70
C GLY A 69 4.11 15.37 7.46
N ASP A 70 3.99 15.81 6.21
CA ASP A 70 3.82 17.23 5.87
C ASP A 70 2.49 17.80 6.39
N LEU A 71 1.38 17.07 6.24
CA LEU A 71 0.08 17.48 6.77
C LEU A 71 0.09 17.63 8.29
N GLY A 72 0.72 16.70 9.01
CA GLY A 72 0.87 16.79 10.47
C GLY A 72 1.64 18.04 10.91
N ARG A 73 2.71 18.40 10.19
CA ARG A 73 3.48 19.63 10.44
C ARG A 73 2.66 20.89 10.15
N LEU A 74 1.97 20.93 9.01
CA LEU A 74 1.15 22.09 8.61
C LEU A 74 -0.03 22.30 9.58
N GLY A 75 -0.68 21.23 10.04
CA GLY A 75 -1.70 21.28 11.08
C GLY A 75 -1.16 21.76 12.43
N GLY A 76 0.07 21.38 12.79
CA GLY A 76 0.77 21.91 13.96
C GLY A 76 1.03 23.42 13.88
N LEU A 77 1.46 23.92 12.71
CA LEU A 77 1.64 25.36 12.47
C LEU A 77 0.32 26.13 12.55
N LEU A 78 -0.75 25.58 11.96
CA LEU A 78 -2.09 26.17 12.07
C LEU A 78 -2.55 26.24 13.52
N LYS A 79 -2.33 25.17 14.30
CA LYS A 79 -2.66 25.13 15.72
C LYS A 79 -1.92 26.22 16.50
N LEU A 80 -0.62 26.38 16.27
CA LEU A 80 0.17 27.44 16.92
C LEU A 80 -0.37 28.83 16.58
N TRP A 81 -0.80 29.04 15.33
CA TRP A 81 -1.35 30.33 14.90
C TRP A 81 -2.67 30.64 15.59
N LEU A 82 -3.57 29.66 15.68
CA LEU A 82 -4.83 29.80 16.41
C LEU A 82 -4.62 30.05 17.92
N MET A 83 -3.49 29.59 18.47
CA MET A 83 -3.12 29.82 19.86
C MET A 83 -2.38 31.15 20.09
N ASN A 84 -2.22 32.00 19.06
CA ASN A 84 -1.42 33.23 19.12
C ASN A 84 0.00 33.00 19.68
N ASP A 85 0.62 31.86 19.34
CA ASP A 85 1.96 31.54 19.79
C ASP A 85 2.97 32.54 19.20
N ALA A 86 3.91 33.01 20.03
CA ALA A 86 4.93 33.99 19.63
C ALA A 86 5.76 33.53 18.42
N LYS A 87 5.91 32.21 18.21
CA LYS A 87 6.65 31.62 17.08
C LYS A 87 6.00 31.85 15.71
N VAL A 88 4.72 32.21 15.68
CA VAL A 88 3.92 32.38 14.46
C VAL A 88 3.26 33.75 14.37
N ALA A 89 3.60 34.67 15.30
CA ALA A 89 3.03 36.01 15.40
C ALA A 89 3.24 36.89 14.15
N GLY A 90 4.20 36.55 13.28
CA GLY A 90 4.45 37.25 12.02
C GLY A 90 3.65 36.72 10.82
N PHE A 91 2.89 35.64 10.97
CA PHE A 91 2.11 35.08 9.86
C PHE A 91 0.73 35.75 9.77
N GLY A 92 0.52 36.48 8.68
CA GLY A 92 -0.76 37.13 8.39
C GLY A 92 -1.81 36.14 7.86
N PRO A 93 -3.10 36.54 7.83
CA PRO A 93 -4.21 35.71 7.37
C PRO A 93 -4.02 35.13 5.96
N ASN A 94 -3.40 35.90 5.06
CA ASN A 94 -3.11 35.45 3.68
C ASN A 94 -2.11 34.28 3.64
N THR A 95 -1.11 34.28 4.53
CA THR A 95 -0.15 33.18 4.64
C THR A 95 -0.82 31.92 5.18
N ILE A 96 -1.77 32.07 6.11
CA ILE A 96 -2.56 30.95 6.64
C ILE A 96 -3.52 30.40 5.60
N LEU A 97 -4.18 31.25 4.82
CA LEU A 97 -5.04 30.80 3.71
C LEU A 97 -4.23 30.03 2.65
N ALA A 98 -3.04 30.51 2.30
CA ALA A 98 -2.14 29.78 1.39
C ALA A 98 -1.66 28.45 1.99
N LEU A 99 -1.43 28.40 3.31
CA LEU A 99 -1.10 27.17 4.04
C LEU A 99 -2.26 26.16 3.97
N LEU A 100 -3.49 26.61 4.21
CA LEU A 100 -4.71 25.79 4.17
C LEU A 100 -4.97 25.23 2.77
N GLN A 101 -4.82 26.04 1.73
CA GLN A 101 -4.92 25.57 0.34
C GLN A 101 -3.89 24.49 0.03
N ARG A 102 -2.67 24.64 0.55
CA ARG A 102 -1.60 23.65 0.36
C ARG A 102 -1.83 22.35 1.14
N ILE A 103 -2.49 22.43 2.30
CA ILE A 103 -2.98 21.26 3.05
C ILE A 103 -4.04 20.53 2.22
N GLU A 104 -5.02 21.25 1.69
CA GLU A 104 -6.12 20.70 0.90
C GLU A 104 -5.61 19.99 -0.37
N THR A 105 -4.74 20.64 -1.16
CA THR A 105 -4.12 20.00 -2.33
C THR A 105 -3.31 18.74 -1.98
N ASN A 106 -2.66 18.73 -0.81
CA ASN A 106 -1.92 17.55 -0.35
C ASN A 106 -2.85 16.43 0.13
N GLN A 107 -3.99 16.75 0.74
CA GLN A 107 -5.02 15.78 1.12
C GLN A 107 -5.66 15.13 -0.12
N GLU A 108 -5.97 15.91 -1.16
CA GLU A 108 -6.46 15.38 -2.44
C GLU A 108 -5.47 14.40 -3.08
N ARG A 109 -4.18 14.76 -3.12
CA ARG A 109 -3.14 13.84 -3.60
C ARG A 109 -3.06 12.55 -2.80
N MET A 110 -3.17 12.63 -1.47
CA MET A 110 -3.20 11.43 -0.63
C MET A 110 -4.43 10.57 -0.92
N SER A 111 -5.60 11.17 -1.10
CA SER A 111 -6.83 10.45 -1.43
C SER A 111 -6.68 9.69 -2.75
N HIS A 112 -6.12 10.34 -3.79
CA HIS A 112 -5.85 9.68 -5.07
C HIS A 112 -4.80 8.58 -4.98
N LEU A 113 -3.71 8.77 -4.21
CA LEU A 113 -2.71 7.73 -3.99
C LEU A 113 -3.28 6.54 -3.22
N MET A 114 -4.05 6.79 -2.16
CA MET A 114 -4.74 5.74 -1.43
C MET A 114 -5.75 5.00 -2.31
N GLU A 115 -6.50 5.70 -3.15
CA GLU A 115 -7.45 5.08 -4.08
C GLU A 115 -6.72 4.20 -5.11
N PHE A 116 -5.56 4.64 -5.60
CA PHE A 116 -4.72 3.85 -6.51
C PHE A 116 -4.12 2.61 -5.84
N ILE A 117 -3.70 2.72 -4.58
CA ILE A 117 -3.13 1.62 -3.78
C ILE A 117 -4.22 0.63 -3.35
N LEU A 118 -5.41 1.12 -2.98
CA LEU A 118 -6.51 0.29 -2.43
C LEU A 118 -7.40 -0.34 -3.48
N ARG A 119 -7.46 0.20 -4.70
CA ARG A 119 -8.17 -0.48 -5.80
C ARG A 119 -7.30 -1.64 -6.27
N PRO A 120 -7.67 -2.92 -6.04
CA PRO A 120 -7.12 -3.98 -6.88
C PRO A 120 -7.44 -3.55 -8.31
N ARG A 121 -6.45 -3.52 -9.19
CA ARG A 121 -6.67 -3.33 -10.62
C ARG A 121 -7.52 -4.50 -11.12
N ALA A 122 -8.83 -4.41 -10.94
CA ALA A 122 -9.81 -5.05 -11.78
C ALA A 122 -9.78 -4.25 -13.09
N GLU A 123 -8.85 -4.64 -13.93
CA GLU A 123 -8.85 -4.64 -15.39
C GLU A 123 -9.59 -3.52 -16.14
N SER A 124 -8.87 -2.88 -17.06
CA SER A 124 -9.18 -2.94 -18.48
C SER A 124 -7.88 -3.08 -19.27
#